data_AF-A0A7S1FFP2-F1
#
_entry.id   AF-A0A7S1FFP2-F1
#
_cell.length_a   1.000
_cell.length_b   1.000
_cell.length_c   1.000
_cell.angle_alpha   90.00
_cell.angle_beta   90.00
_cell.angle_gamma   90.00
#
_symmetry.space_group_name_H-M   'P 1'
#
loop_
_entity.id
_entity.type
_entity.pdbx_description
1 polymer ?
#
loop_
_entity_poly.entity_id
_entity_poly.type
_entity_poly.pdbx_seq_one_letter_code
_entity_poly.pdbx_strand_id
1 'polypeptide(L)'
;LGPMFQVAKDVWRRDLADSCDVVARLQLGSVMNVGYVMHPALFDGIIHTLAAASVGKDHKGGLMIFGGVGRVVVLRQESFANMQQYWIHLHVKEANDTSQTFD
;
A
#
# COMPACT_ATOMS: atom_id res chain seq x y z
N LEU A 1 -12.86 4.83 -4.14
CA LEU A 1 -11.84 4.54 -5.17
C LEU A 1 -12.50 4.42 -6.53
N GLY A 2 -11.95 5.05 -7.57
CA GLY A 2 -12.43 4.84 -8.93
C GLY A 2 -12.26 3.37 -9.38
N PRO A 3 -13.02 2.86 -10.36
CA PRO A 3 -13.05 1.44 -10.70
C PRO A 3 -11.68 0.82 -11.01
N MET A 4 -10.79 1.57 -11.66
CA MET A 4 -9.44 1.10 -12.02
C MET A 4 -8.49 0.96 -10.82
N PHE A 5 -8.81 1.59 -9.69
CA PHE A 5 -7.97 1.61 -8.48
C PHE A 5 -8.45 0.63 -7.41
N GLN A 6 -9.51 -0.14 -7.69
CA GLN A 6 -10.04 -1.19 -6.81
C GLN A 6 -9.26 -2.50 -6.99
N VAL A 7 -7.94 -2.43 -6.86
CA VAL A 7 -7.02 -3.55 -7.14
C VAL A 7 -6.82 -4.47 -5.93
N ALA A 8 -6.98 -3.97 -4.70
CA ALA A 8 -6.91 -4.80 -3.50
C ALA A 8 -8.14 -5.72 -3.43
N LYS A 9 -7.91 -7.03 -3.42
CA LYS A 9 -8.97 -8.05 -3.41
C LYS A 9 -9.17 -8.64 -2.03
N ASP A 10 -8.08 -8.88 -1.33
CA ASP A 10 -8.09 -9.33 0.06
C ASP A 10 -7.04 -8.55 0.84
N VAL A 11 -7.38 -8.21 2.08
CA VAL A 11 -6.48 -7.53 3.01
C VAL A 11 -6.62 -8.20 4.37
N TRP A 12 -5.50 -8.68 4.89
CA TRP A 12 -5.37 -9.23 6.23
C TRP A 12 -4.52 -8.29 7.07
N ARG A 13 -4.92 -8.13 8.32
CA ARG A 13 -4.21 -7.34 9.31
C ARG A 13 -3.91 -8.18 10.53
N ARG A 14 -2.72 -7.97 11.09
CA ARG A 14 -2.33 -8.49 12.39
C ARG A 14 -1.64 -7.39 13.20
N ASP A 15 -2.24 -7.08 14.35
CA ASP A 15 -1.61 -6.18 15.31
C ASP A 15 -0.48 -6.90 16.06
N LEU A 16 0.59 -6.17 16.31
CA LEU A 16 1.75 -6.56 17.11
C LEU A 16 1.90 -5.55 18.25
N ALA A 17 2.81 -5.81 19.21
CA ALA A 17 2.98 -4.97 20.40
C ALA A 17 3.12 -3.47 20.09
N ASP A 18 4.01 -3.12 19.15
CA ASP A 18 4.32 -1.72 18.77
C ASP A 18 4.21 -1.48 17.25
N SER A 19 3.54 -2.37 16.53
CA SER A 19 3.46 -2.31 15.05
C SER A 19 2.26 -3.08 14.52
N CYS A 20 2.05 -3.01 13.21
CA CYS A 20 0.98 -3.71 12.51
C CYS A 20 1.54 -4.33 11.23
N ASP A 21 1.28 -5.62 11.01
CA ASP A 21 1.48 -6.25 9.71
C ASP A 21 0.19 -6.16 8.89
N VAL A 22 0.33 -5.72 7.64
CA VAL A 22 -0.74 -5.79 6.64
C VAL A 22 -0.26 -6.66 5.50
N VAL A 23 -1.02 -7.70 5.19
CA VAL A 23 -0.80 -8.55 4.01
C VAL A 23 -1.97 -8.33 3.06
N ALA A 24 -1.71 -8.13 1.78
CA ALA A 24 -2.79 -7.97 0.82
C ALA A 24 -2.51 -8.68 -0.50
N ARG A 25 -3.60 -9.14 -1.11
CA ARG A 25 -3.62 -9.67 -2.47
C ARG A 25 -4.15 -8.60 -3.40
N LEU A 26 -3.31 -8.13 -4.31
CA LEU A 26 -3.66 -7.16 -5.34
C LEU A 26 -3.82 -7.86 -6.68
N GLN A 27 -4.79 -7.42 -7.47
CA GLN A 27 -5.06 -7.96 -8.79
C GLN A 27 -5.50 -6.84 -9.72
N LEU A 28 -4.90 -6.79 -10.91
CA LEU A 28 -5.39 -5.92 -11.98
C LEU A 28 -6.74 -6.44 -12.48
N GLY A 29 -7.62 -5.51 -12.84
CA GLY A 29 -8.88 -5.84 -13.51
C GLY A 29 -8.63 -6.20 -14.97
N SER A 30 -9.49 -5.72 -15.87
CA SER A 30 -9.34 -5.89 -17.32
C SER A 30 -8.21 -5.08 -17.96
N VAL A 31 -7.38 -4.40 -17.17
CA VAL A 31 -6.34 -3.48 -17.64
C VAL A 31 -5.01 -4.20 -17.69
N MET A 32 -4.38 -4.19 -18.87
CA MET A 32 -3.04 -4.70 -19.04
C MET A 32 -1.99 -3.71 -18.54
N ASN A 33 -0.93 -4.23 -17.92
CA ASN A 33 0.26 -3.44 -17.67
C ASN A 33 1.10 -3.36 -18.94
N VAL A 34 1.19 -2.17 -19.54
CA VAL A 34 1.94 -1.93 -20.78
C VAL A 34 3.08 -0.96 -20.51
N GLY A 35 4.31 -1.45 -20.51
CA GLY A 35 5.51 -0.61 -20.45
C GLY A 35 5.94 -0.14 -19.07
N TYR A 36 5.22 -0.48 -17.99
CA TYR A 36 5.65 -0.16 -16.61
C TYR A 36 6.21 -1.39 -15.90
N VAL A 37 7.20 -1.16 -15.02
CA VAL A 37 7.69 -2.19 -14.09
C VAL A 37 6.54 -2.73 -13.22
N MET A 38 5.63 -1.86 -12.80
CA MET A 38 4.37 -2.18 -12.11
C MET A 38 3.30 -1.20 -12.60
N HIS A 39 2.09 -1.68 -12.86
CA HIS A 39 1.00 -0.80 -13.25
C HIS A 39 0.73 0.26 -12.17
N PRO A 40 0.59 1.56 -12.48
CA PRO A 40 0.41 2.61 -11.48
C PRO A 40 -0.75 2.38 -10.50
N ALA A 41 -1.87 1.82 -10.97
CA ALA A 41 -2.99 1.46 -10.11
C ALA A 41 -2.66 0.37 -9.07
N LEU A 42 -1.72 -0.54 -9.36
CA LEU A 42 -1.24 -1.50 -8.37
C LEU A 42 -0.45 -0.79 -7.29
N PHE A 43 0.48 0.09 -7.69
CA PHE A 43 1.27 0.86 -6.74
C PHE A 43 0.40 1.72 -5.83
N ASP A 44 -0.59 2.41 -6.39
CA ASP A 44 -1.60 3.15 -5.63
C ASP A 44 -2.45 2.24 -4.72
N GLY A 45 -2.80 1.03 -5.19
CA GLY A 45 -3.43 0.00 -4.38
C GLY A 45 -2.62 -0.43 -3.15
N ILE A 46 -1.29 -0.47 -3.26
CA ILE A 46 -0.40 -0.72 -2.11
C ILE A 46 -0.59 0.38 -1.07
N ILE A 47 -0.59 1.64 -1.51
CA ILE A 47 -0.78 2.80 -0.63
C ILE A 47 -2.14 2.71 0.08
N HIS A 48 -3.22 2.36 -0.64
CA HIS A 48 -4.54 2.19 -0.03
C HIS A 48 -4.61 1.12 1.05
N THR A 49 -3.79 0.05 0.95
CA THR A 49 -3.78 -1.00 1.98
C THR A 49 -3.20 -0.53 3.31
N LEU A 50 -2.42 0.57 3.34
CA LEU A 50 -2.00 1.22 4.60
C LEU A 50 -3.19 1.65 5.45
N ALA A 51 -4.34 1.92 4.84
CA ALA A 51 -5.54 2.28 5.59
C ALA A 51 -6.02 1.17 6.53
N ALA A 52 -5.69 -0.09 6.24
CA ALA A 52 -5.99 -1.20 7.15
C ALA A 52 -5.31 -1.02 8.52
N ALA A 53 -4.11 -0.44 8.57
CA ALA A 53 -3.38 -0.19 9.82
C ALA A 53 -4.03 0.89 10.70
N SER A 54 -4.98 1.66 10.15
CA SER A 54 -5.70 2.73 10.86
C SER A 54 -7.10 2.32 11.32
N VAL A 55 -7.56 1.11 10.96
CA VAL A 55 -8.87 0.59 11.40
C VAL A 55 -8.90 0.49 12.93
N GLY A 56 -9.94 1.00 13.58
CA GLY A 56 -10.05 0.99 15.04
C GLY A 56 -9.20 2.04 15.77
N LYS A 57 -8.52 2.93 15.04
CA LYS A 57 -7.86 4.12 15.60
C LYS A 57 -8.72 5.36 15.32
N ASP A 58 -8.98 6.15 16.34
CA ASP A 58 -9.83 7.35 16.28
C ASP A 58 -9.13 8.48 15.50
N HIS A 59 -9.16 8.41 14.17
CA HIS A 59 -8.71 9.47 13.29
C HIS A 59 -9.89 10.34 12.86
N LYS A 60 -10.15 11.43 13.59
CA LYS A 60 -11.28 12.34 13.32
C LYS A 60 -11.26 13.04 11.95
N GLY A 61 -10.18 12.92 11.17
CA GLY A 61 -10.01 13.58 9.87
C GLY A 61 -10.07 12.68 8.64
N GLY A 62 -10.33 11.38 8.80
CA GLY A 62 -10.05 10.41 7.74
C GLY A 62 -8.54 10.19 7.55
N LEU A 63 -8.15 9.09 6.92
CA LEU A 63 -6.74 8.81 6.69
C LEU A 63 -6.22 9.67 5.53
N MET A 64 -5.50 10.72 5.87
CA MET A 64 -4.65 11.41 4.89
C MET A 64 -3.28 10.74 4.91
N ILE A 65 -2.95 10.05 3.82
CA ILE A 65 -1.60 9.51 3.63
C ILE A 65 -0.76 10.66 3.08
N PHE A 66 -0.08 11.37 3.98
CA PHE A 66 1.05 12.22 3.62
C PHE A 66 2.29 11.33 3.57
N GLY A 67 2.89 11.20 2.39
CA GLY A 67 3.99 10.25 2.19
C GLY A 67 5.15 10.89 1.45
N GLY A 68 6.32 10.92 2.08
CA GLY A 68 7.61 11.02 1.40
C GLY A 68 8.22 9.63 1.24
N VAL A 69 8.80 9.34 0.08
CA VAL A 69 9.52 8.09 -0.14
C VAL A 69 10.97 8.27 0.27
N GLY A 70 11.35 7.70 1.42
CA GLY A 70 12.74 7.79 1.90
C GLY A 70 13.70 6.94 1.06
N ARG A 71 13.30 5.72 0.68
CA ARG A 71 14.13 4.82 -0.14
C ARG A 71 13.29 3.82 -0.92
N VAL A 72 13.62 3.64 -2.20
CA VAL A 72 13.12 2.54 -3.04
C VAL A 72 14.29 1.61 -3.34
N VAL A 73 14.10 0.31 -3.10
CA VAL A 73 15.07 -0.72 -3.46
C VAL A 73 14.37 -1.75 -4.34
N VAL A 74 14.90 -1.97 -5.54
CA VAL A 74 14.43 -3.03 -6.44
C VAL A 74 15.18 -4.31 -6.09
N LEU A 75 14.49 -5.27 -5.46
CA LEU A 75 15.10 -6.53 -5.01
C LEU A 75 15.21 -7.58 -6.12
N ARG A 76 14.35 -7.51 -7.14
CA ARG A 76 14.42 -8.34 -8.36
C ARG A 76 13.95 -7.54 -9.57
N GLN A 77 14.57 -7.79 -10.71
CA GLN A 77 14.22 -7.18 -12.01
C GLN A 77 13.50 -8.16 -12.94
N GLU A 78 12.90 -9.22 -12.40
CA GLU A 78 12.03 -10.09 -13.19
C GLU A 78 10.84 -9.28 -13.71
N SER A 79 10.35 -9.62 -14.91
CA SER A 79 9.22 -8.89 -15.51
C SER A 79 7.94 -9.18 -14.73
N PHE A 80 7.58 -8.26 -13.85
CA PHE A 80 6.28 -8.25 -13.17
C PHE A 80 5.14 -7.85 -14.13
N ALA A 81 5.46 -7.34 -15.33
CA ALA A 81 4.48 -6.78 -16.24
C ALA A 81 3.38 -7.78 -16.67
N ASN A 82 3.70 -9.07 -16.70
CA ASN A 82 2.76 -10.12 -17.10
C ASN A 82 2.04 -10.78 -15.92
N MET A 83 2.29 -10.33 -14.68
CA MET A 83 1.62 -10.88 -13.51
C MET A 83 0.23 -10.28 -13.35
N GLN A 84 -0.76 -11.14 -13.16
CA GLN A 84 -2.15 -10.74 -12.90
C GLN A 84 -2.41 -10.47 -11.41
N GLN A 85 -1.62 -11.11 -10.54
CA GLN A 85 -1.79 -11.07 -9.08
C GLN A 85 -0.47 -10.80 -8.37
N TYR A 86 -0.56 -10.04 -7.28
CA TYR A 86 0.56 -9.60 -6.46
C TYR A 86 0.21 -9.80 -5.00
N TRP A 87 1.22 -10.17 -4.21
CA TRP A 87 1.13 -10.19 -2.77
C TRP A 87 2.03 -9.10 -2.22
N ILE A 88 1.50 -8.36 -1.25
CA ILE A 88 2.28 -7.37 -0.51
C ILE A 88 2.26 -7.71 0.97
N HIS A 89 3.36 -7.38 1.63
CA HIS A 89 3.46 -7.36 3.07
C HIS A 89 4.02 -6.00 3.47
N LEU A 90 3.21 -5.26 4.22
CA LEU A 90 3.59 -4.00 4.82
C LEU A 90 3.80 -4.23 6.32
N HIS A 91 4.95 -3.81 6.80
CA HIS A 91 5.23 -3.73 8.22
C HIS A 91 5.13 -2.26 8.64
N VAL A 92 4.03 -1.89 9.29
CA VAL A 92 3.70 -0.51 9.66
C VAL A 92 4.10 -0.30 11.11
N LYS A 93 5.05 0.61 11.34
CA LYS A 93 5.42 1.07 12.68
C LYS A 93 4.73 2.40 12.94
N GLU A 94 4.09 2.53 14.09
CA GLU A 94 3.64 3.85 14.54
C GLU A 94 4.80 4.56 15.19
N ALA A 95 5.12 5.76 14.70
CA ALA A 95 6.04 6.68 15.37
C ALA A 95 5.19 7.80 15.96
N ASN A 96 5.15 7.88 17.28
CA ASN A 96 4.39 8.90 17.99
C ASN A 96 5.04 10.29 17.81
N ASP A 97 4.20 11.28 17.50
CA ASP A 97 4.32 12.74 17.62
C ASP A 97 5.71 13.38 17.73
N THR A 98 6.43 13.61 16.62
CA THR A 98 7.36 14.77 16.43
C THR A 98 8.01 14.82 15.04
N SER A 99 7.23 14.90 13.96
CA SER A 99 7.76 15.43 12.69
C SER A 99 6.63 15.77 11.72
N GLN A 100 5.75 16.69 12.11
CA GLN A 100 5.00 17.48 11.12
C GLN A 100 5.71 18.83 10.97
N THR A 101 6.94 18.85 10.47
CA THR A 101 7.52 20.09 9.96
C THR A 101 7.08 20.25 8.52
N PHE A 102 6.02 21.03 8.34
CA PHE A 102 5.82 21.76 7.10
C PHE A 102 6.54 23.10 7.29
N ASP A 103 7.71 23.24 6.68
CA ASP A 103 8.30 24.52 6.30
C ASP A 103 8.52 24.51 4.78
#